data_AF-A0A821MMJ5-F1
#
_entry.id   AF-A0A821MMJ5-F1
#
_cell.length_a   1.000
_cell.length_b   1.000
_cell.length_c   1.000
_cell.angle_alpha   90.00
_cell.angle_beta   90.00
_cell.angle_gamma   90.00
#
_symmetry.space_group_name_H-M   'P 1'
#
loop_
_entity.id
_entity.type
_entity.pdbx_description
1 polymer ?
#
loop_
_entity_poly.entity_id
_entity_poly.type
_entity_poly.pdbx_seq_one_letter_code
_entity_poly.pdbx_strand_id
1 'polypeptide(L)'
;MGSPLTLTVANCYMFFYEQQIMKQIHNSGGLYFRYIDDIFIVINWPARHLFKQIDRWSYFDENIKLSENIGITADFLDLHIENRDGKLFTTVYQKPSYEPYYLPFNSIHPLHMKKNIIFTLLLRALRYCSTFQEYLNERERLRVALLLNKYPNKFIDEQFIYILEKLNIEHLLTFNNYAQHRQKIIDSPIKEKLPIDYGKTMFVHFTYCSNMRAFPAKFHDLWNKYFGESPINDIIPTLGTRNVNNFQRRLVHTRLVNI
;
A
#
# COMPACT_ATOMS: atom_id res chain seq x y z
N MET A 1 6.29 4.91 -17.51
CA MET A 1 6.12 5.64 -16.24
C MET A 1 6.82 7.00 -16.35
N GLY A 2 6.13 8.09 -16.64
CA GLY A 2 6.81 9.38 -16.83
C GLY A 2 5.89 10.57 -17.11
N SER A 3 4.74 10.35 -17.76
CA SER A 3 3.68 11.34 -17.89
C SER A 3 2.59 11.09 -16.85
N PRO A 4 2.10 12.13 -16.13
CA PRO A 4 1.06 11.99 -15.12
C PRO A 4 -0.29 11.52 -15.69
N LEU A 5 -0.52 11.69 -17.00
CA LEU A 5 -1.78 11.35 -17.65
C LEU A 5 -1.83 9.91 -18.17
N THR A 6 -0.68 9.34 -18.56
CA THR A 6 -0.64 8.04 -19.25
C THR A 6 -1.26 6.91 -18.42
N LEU A 7 -0.96 6.85 -17.11
CA LEU A 7 -1.52 5.81 -16.24
C LEU A 7 -3.04 5.94 -16.10
N THR A 8 -3.55 7.17 -16.04
CA THR A 8 -4.99 7.43 -15.97
C THR A 8 -5.68 6.99 -17.25
N VAL A 9 -5.13 7.34 -18.42
CA VAL A 9 -5.69 6.95 -19.72
C VAL A 9 -5.65 5.44 -19.90
N ALA A 10 -4.55 4.78 -19.55
CA ALA A 10 -4.44 3.32 -19.59
C ALA A 10 -5.49 2.66 -18.68
N ASN A 11 -5.66 3.16 -17.45
CA ASN A 11 -6.69 2.65 -16.54
C ASN A 11 -8.12 2.86 -17.05
N CYS A 12 -8.41 4.01 -17.68
CA CYS A 12 -9.70 4.27 -18.31
C CYS A 12 -9.96 3.31 -19.46
N TYR A 13 -8.96 3.08 -20.31
CA TYR A 13 -9.08 2.14 -21.41
C TYR A 13 -9.31 0.70 -20.93
N MET A 14 -8.49 0.23 -19.98
CA MET A 14 -8.64 -1.08 -19.37
C MET A 14 -10.00 -1.26 -18.69
N PHE A 15 -10.56 -0.21 -18.09
CA PHE A 15 -11.90 -0.24 -17.50
C PHE A 15 -13.00 -0.56 -18.52
N PHE A 16 -12.93 0.02 -19.73
CA PHE A 16 -13.91 -0.28 -20.78
C PHE A 16 -13.68 -1.67 -21.39
N TYR A 17 -12.43 -2.05 -21.60
CA TYR A 17 -12.05 -3.38 -22.10
C TYR A 17 -12.54 -4.49 -21.16
N GLU A 18 -12.31 -4.33 -19.85
CA GLU A 18 -12.61 -5.36 -18.84
C GLU A 18 -14.08 -5.42 -18.44
N GLN A 19 -14.90 -4.43 -18.81
CA GLN A 19 -16.26 -4.31 -18.29
C GLN A 19 -17.12 -5.55 -18.58
N GLN A 20 -16.95 -6.16 -19.76
CA GLN A 20 -17.65 -7.39 -20.13
C GLN A 20 -17.10 -8.62 -19.40
N ILE A 21 -15.79 -8.68 -19.22
CA ILE A 21 -15.08 -9.74 -18.48
C ILE A 21 -15.58 -9.76 -17.03
N MET A 22 -15.53 -8.60 -16.37
CA MET A 22 -15.98 -8.39 -15.00
C MET A 22 -17.45 -8.81 -14.81
N LYS A 23 -18.35 -8.39 -15.71
CA LYS A 23 -19.77 -8.77 -15.67
C LYS A 23 -19.97 -10.29 -15.78
N GLN A 24 -19.28 -10.94 -16.72
CA GLN A 24 -19.38 -12.39 -16.91
C GLN A 24 -18.92 -13.16 -15.66
N ILE A 25 -17.82 -12.71 -15.05
CA ILE A 25 -17.25 -13.34 -13.86
C ILE A 25 -18.19 -13.16 -12.66
N HIS A 26 -18.68 -11.95 -12.41
CA HIS A 26 -19.62 -11.71 -11.31
C HIS A 26 -20.94 -12.48 -11.48
N ASN A 27 -21.47 -12.57 -12.71
CA ASN A 27 -22.67 -13.37 -12.98
C ASN A 27 -22.49 -14.86 -12.67
N SER A 28 -21.24 -15.36 -12.70
CA SER A 28 -20.91 -16.73 -12.32
C SER A 28 -20.61 -16.93 -10.83
N GLY A 29 -20.71 -15.88 -10.02
CA GLY A 29 -20.31 -15.89 -8.61
C GLY A 29 -18.78 -15.91 -8.40
N GLY A 30 -18.01 -15.57 -9.44
CA GLY A 30 -16.56 -15.47 -9.38
C GLY A 30 -16.06 -14.15 -8.78
N LEU A 31 -14.78 -14.13 -8.45
CA LEU A 31 -14.05 -12.95 -8.01
C LEU A 31 -13.27 -12.36 -9.19
N TYR A 32 -13.32 -11.04 -9.32
CA TYR A 32 -12.55 -10.27 -10.27
C TYR A 32 -11.82 -9.15 -9.54
N PHE A 33 -10.50 -9.11 -9.68
CA PHE A 33 -9.66 -8.05 -9.15
C PHE A 33 -8.69 -7.58 -10.23
N ARG A 34 -8.43 -6.26 -10.27
CA ARG A 34 -7.42 -5.66 -11.13
C ARG A 34 -6.53 -4.72 -10.34
N TYR A 35 -5.23 -4.77 -10.64
CA TYR A 35 -4.27 -3.76 -10.22
C TYR A 35 -3.45 -3.28 -11.43
N ILE A 36 -3.78 -2.10 -11.94
CA ILE A 36 -3.19 -1.53 -13.16
C ILE A 36 -3.35 -2.50 -14.34
N ASP A 37 -2.32 -3.26 -14.67
CA ASP A 37 -2.27 -4.19 -15.81
C ASP A 37 -2.49 -5.65 -15.37
N ASP A 38 -2.35 -5.96 -14.07
CA ASP A 38 -2.50 -7.30 -13.53
C ASP A 38 -3.97 -7.60 -13.21
N ILE A 39 -4.47 -8.72 -13.71
CA ILE A 39 -5.84 -9.21 -13.49
C ILE A 39 -5.78 -10.53 -12.72
N PHE A 40 -6.62 -10.65 -11.69
CA PHE A 40 -6.80 -11.87 -10.91
C PHE A 40 -8.26 -12.30 -10.92
N ILE A 41 -8.50 -13.55 -11.31
CA ILE A 41 -9.83 -14.12 -11.53
C ILE A 41 -9.94 -15.44 -10.77
N VAL A 42 -11.03 -15.60 -10.03
CA VAL A 42 -11.43 -16.87 -9.42
C VAL A 42 -12.83 -17.22 -9.88
N ILE A 43 -12.99 -18.36 -10.53
CA ILE A 43 -14.26 -18.80 -11.11
C ILE A 43 -14.43 -20.30 -10.97
N ASN A 44 -15.67 -20.76 -10.97
CA ASN A 44 -16.03 -22.18 -10.96
C ASN A 44 -16.61 -22.61 -12.31
N TRP A 45 -15.79 -22.51 -13.37
CA TRP A 45 -16.15 -22.96 -14.71
C TRP A 45 -15.40 -24.23 -15.11
N PRO A 46 -15.99 -25.07 -15.98
CA PRO A 46 -15.24 -26.14 -16.63
C PRO A 46 -14.03 -25.55 -17.38
N ALA A 47 -12.86 -26.18 -17.25
CA ALA A 47 -11.61 -25.67 -17.83
C ALA A 47 -11.75 -25.36 -19.33
N ARG A 48 -12.43 -26.23 -20.10
CA ARG A 48 -12.71 -26.01 -21.53
C ARG A 48 -13.48 -24.70 -21.80
N HIS A 49 -14.45 -24.36 -20.95
CA HIS A 49 -15.20 -23.12 -21.08
C HIS A 49 -14.32 -21.91 -20.77
N LEU A 50 -13.48 -22.02 -19.73
CA LEU A 50 -12.52 -20.98 -19.36
C LEU A 50 -11.55 -20.67 -20.50
N PHE A 51 -10.85 -21.68 -21.05
CA PHE A 51 -9.90 -21.48 -22.16
C PHE A 51 -10.57 -20.82 -23.37
N LYS A 52 -11.74 -21.32 -23.79
CA LYS A 52 -12.50 -20.71 -24.89
C LYS A 52 -12.88 -19.25 -24.60
N GLN A 53 -13.14 -18.92 -23.34
CA GLN A 53 -13.52 -17.58 -22.96
C GLN A 53 -12.31 -16.63 -22.88
N ILE A 54 -11.15 -17.11 -22.43
CA ILE A 54 -9.88 -16.37 -22.48
C ILE A 54 -9.51 -16.08 -23.93
N ASP A 55 -9.62 -17.06 -24.83
CA ASP A 55 -9.39 -16.84 -26.26
C ASP A 55 -10.26 -15.69 -26.78
N ARG A 56 -11.57 -15.70 -26.45
CA ARG A 56 -12.49 -14.63 -26.84
C ARG A 56 -12.10 -13.28 -26.27
N TRP A 57 -11.69 -13.23 -25.01
CA TRP A 57 -11.25 -11.98 -24.37
C TRP A 57 -10.01 -11.43 -25.05
N SER A 58 -9.05 -12.28 -25.44
CA SER A 58 -7.86 -11.87 -26.20
C SER A 58 -8.16 -11.31 -27.60
N TYR A 59 -9.36 -11.50 -28.14
CA TYR A 59 -9.80 -10.90 -29.41
C TYR A 59 -10.69 -9.65 -29.21
N PHE A 60 -10.87 -9.16 -27.99
CA PHE A 60 -11.63 -7.93 -27.75
C PHE A 60 -10.96 -6.71 -28.36
N ASP A 61 -9.62 -6.70 -28.41
CA ASP A 61 -8.85 -5.65 -29.05
C ASP A 61 -7.54 -6.21 -29.61
N GLU A 62 -7.17 -5.84 -30.83
CA GLU A 62 -5.95 -6.33 -31.49
C GLU A 62 -4.65 -5.88 -30.79
N ASN A 63 -4.71 -4.82 -29.98
CA ASN A 63 -3.56 -4.23 -29.32
C ASN A 63 -3.37 -4.72 -27.87
N ILE A 64 -4.35 -5.45 -27.31
CA ILE A 64 -4.23 -6.05 -25.98
C ILE A 64 -4.05 -7.56 -26.14
N LYS A 65 -3.02 -8.11 -25.50
CA LYS A 65 -2.84 -9.55 -25.37
C LYS A 65 -2.91 -9.94 -23.91
N LEU A 66 -3.77 -10.89 -23.59
CA LEU A 66 -3.83 -11.49 -22.26
C LEU A 66 -2.80 -12.63 -22.20
N SER A 67 -2.06 -12.68 -21.10
CA SER A 67 -1.15 -13.78 -20.79
C SER A 67 -1.67 -14.45 -19.52
N GLU A 68 -2.26 -15.63 -19.64
CA GLU A 68 -2.85 -16.34 -18.52
C GLU A 68 -1.86 -17.29 -17.82
N ASN A 69 -2.00 -17.40 -16.51
CA ASN A 69 -1.44 -18.47 -15.70
C ASN A 69 -2.58 -19.11 -14.92
N ILE A 70 -3.03 -20.29 -15.35
CA ILE A 70 -4.20 -20.98 -14.77
C ILE A 70 -3.71 -22.15 -13.93
N GLY A 71 -4.14 -22.18 -12.68
CA GLY A 71 -3.80 -23.26 -11.78
C GLY A 71 -4.62 -23.23 -10.50
N ILE A 72 -4.29 -24.18 -9.63
CA ILE A 72 -4.77 -24.21 -8.24
C ILE A 72 -4.07 -23.11 -7.42
N THR A 73 -2.89 -22.69 -7.87
CA THR A 73 -2.13 -21.56 -7.32
C THR A 73 -2.00 -20.44 -8.33
N ALA A 74 -1.91 -19.21 -7.83
CA ALA A 74 -1.62 -18.02 -8.62
C ALA A 74 -0.92 -16.97 -7.76
N ASP A 75 -0.05 -16.18 -8.39
CA ASP A 75 0.62 -15.05 -7.76
C ASP A 75 -0.07 -13.75 -8.21
N PHE A 76 -0.43 -12.88 -7.26
CA PHE A 76 -1.02 -11.58 -7.54
C PHE A 76 -0.40 -10.52 -6.62
N LEU A 77 0.37 -9.60 -7.21
CA LEU A 77 1.17 -8.61 -6.48
C LEU A 77 2.13 -9.28 -5.48
N ASP A 78 1.93 -9.04 -4.20
CA ASP A 78 2.71 -9.59 -3.08
C ASP A 78 2.01 -10.81 -2.43
N LEU A 79 0.98 -11.37 -3.07
CA LEU A 79 0.21 -12.51 -2.58
C LEU A 79 0.47 -13.76 -3.41
N HIS A 80 0.80 -14.86 -2.74
CA HIS A 80 0.71 -16.19 -3.31
C HIS A 80 -0.61 -16.78 -2.83
N ILE A 81 -1.45 -17.20 -3.76
CA ILE A 81 -2.83 -17.61 -3.50
C ILE A 81 -2.97 -19.08 -3.92
N GLU A 82 -3.47 -19.91 -3.02
CA GLU A 82 -3.74 -21.33 -3.25
C GLU A 82 -5.21 -21.63 -2.98
N ASN A 83 -5.89 -22.27 -3.93
CA ASN A 83 -7.24 -22.76 -3.75
C ASN A 83 -7.23 -24.18 -3.15
N ARG A 84 -7.68 -24.33 -1.91
CA ARG A 84 -7.87 -25.63 -1.27
C ARG A 84 -9.36 -25.88 -1.10
N ASP A 85 -9.92 -26.72 -1.98
CA ASP A 85 -11.32 -27.15 -1.95
C ASP A 85 -12.33 -25.98 -1.89
N GLY A 86 -12.09 -24.93 -2.70
CA GLY A 86 -12.96 -23.76 -2.78
C GLY A 86 -12.66 -22.67 -1.75
N LYS A 87 -11.64 -22.85 -0.89
CA LYS A 87 -11.15 -21.83 0.04
C LYS A 87 -9.80 -21.32 -0.41
N LEU A 88 -9.67 -20.00 -0.49
CA LEU A 88 -8.42 -19.34 -0.84
C LEU A 88 -7.54 -19.16 0.39
N PHE A 89 -6.34 -19.74 0.33
CA PHE A 89 -5.28 -19.55 1.31
C PHE A 89 -4.23 -18.62 0.70
N THR A 90 -3.79 -17.64 1.46
CA THR A 90 -2.83 -16.65 1.00
C THR A 90 -1.57 -16.69 1.84
N THR A 91 -0.43 -16.45 1.20
CA THR A 91 0.88 -16.25 1.83
C THR A 91 1.61 -15.09 1.14
N VAL A 92 2.74 -14.64 1.70
CA VAL A 92 3.54 -13.59 1.08
C VAL A 92 4.27 -14.17 -0.13
N TYR A 93 4.03 -13.59 -1.30
CA TYR A 93 4.80 -13.89 -2.51
C TYR A 93 6.07 -13.05 -2.59
N GLN A 94 7.15 -13.67 -3.02
CA GLN A 94 8.41 -13.02 -3.35
C GLN A 94 8.83 -13.51 -4.73
N LYS A 95 9.16 -12.57 -5.63
CA LYS A 95 9.65 -12.92 -6.97
C LYS A 95 10.93 -13.75 -6.86
N PRO A 96 11.24 -14.63 -7.82
CA PRO A 96 12.49 -15.39 -7.82
C PRO A 96 13.75 -14.52 -7.77
N SER A 97 13.68 -13.30 -8.29
CA SER A 97 14.75 -12.30 -8.25
C SER A 97 14.79 -11.48 -6.96
N TYR A 98 13.96 -11.81 -5.97
CA TYR A 98 13.91 -11.09 -4.70
C TYR A 98 15.18 -11.35 -3.90
N GLU A 99 15.88 -10.29 -3.58
CA GLU A 99 16.96 -10.32 -2.61
C GLU A 99 16.45 -9.79 -1.27
N PRO A 100 16.81 -10.41 -0.13
CA PRO A 100 16.42 -9.95 1.20
C PRO A 100 17.22 -8.71 1.62
N TYR A 101 17.36 -7.73 0.73
CA TYR A 101 18.07 -6.49 0.97
C TYR A 101 17.10 -5.43 1.51
N TYR A 102 17.34 -5.03 2.75
CA TYR A 102 16.65 -3.92 3.38
C TYR A 102 17.67 -2.83 3.70
N LEU A 103 17.19 -1.66 4.12
CA LEU A 103 18.09 -0.60 4.55
C LEU A 103 19.01 -1.11 5.68
N PRO A 104 20.34 -1.18 5.47
CA PRO A 104 21.24 -1.72 6.47
C PRO A 104 21.17 -0.96 7.79
N PHE A 105 21.23 -1.65 8.93
CA PHE A 105 21.08 -0.99 10.22
C PHE A 105 22.20 0.02 10.54
N ASN A 106 23.40 -0.20 9.99
CA ASN A 106 24.56 0.70 10.13
C ASN A 106 24.50 1.94 9.23
N SER A 107 23.50 2.04 8.34
CA SER A 107 23.34 3.19 7.46
C SER A 107 22.98 4.47 8.24
N ILE A 108 23.35 5.65 7.71
CA ILE A 108 23.11 6.97 8.33
C ILE A 108 21.67 7.44 8.07
N HIS A 109 20.71 6.60 8.44
CA HIS A 109 19.29 6.93 8.37
C HIS A 109 18.67 7.00 9.77
N PRO A 110 17.67 7.88 9.98
CA PRO A 110 16.95 7.98 11.24
C PRO A 110 16.38 6.64 11.71
N LEU A 111 16.44 6.40 13.03
CA LEU A 111 15.95 5.16 13.63
C LEU A 111 14.47 4.87 13.32
N HIS A 112 13.63 5.90 13.19
CA HIS A 112 12.21 5.72 12.87
C HIS A 112 11.99 5.04 11.51
N MET A 113 12.87 5.28 10.52
CA MET A 113 12.79 4.60 9.23
C MET A 113 13.11 3.11 9.37
N LYS A 114 14.15 2.78 10.14
CA LYS A 114 14.55 1.39 10.41
C LYS A 114 13.47 0.63 11.18
N LYS A 115 12.81 1.28 12.14
CA LYS A 115 11.63 0.73 12.84
C LYS A 115 10.45 0.52 11.89
N ASN A 116 10.17 1.49 11.03
CA ASN A 116 9.07 1.41 10.07
C ASN A 116 9.23 0.26 9.08
N ILE A 117 10.46 -0.07 8.66
CA ILE A 117 10.70 -1.25 7.80
C ILE A 117 10.17 -2.51 8.47
N ILE A 118 10.58 -2.77 9.72
CA ILE A 118 10.12 -3.94 10.48
C ILE A 118 8.60 -3.91 10.67
N PHE A 119 8.04 -2.74 11.00
CA PHE A 119 6.60 -2.55 11.14
C PHE A 119 5.85 -2.95 9.86
N THR A 120 6.27 -2.44 8.70
CA THR A 120 5.59 -2.71 7.42
C THR A 120 5.69 -4.17 7.02
N LEU A 121 6.84 -4.81 7.21
CA LEU A 121 7.06 -6.21 6.83
C LEU A 121 6.25 -7.17 7.71
N LEU A 122 6.24 -6.95 9.02
CA LEU A 122 5.46 -7.80 9.93
C LEU A 122 3.95 -7.58 9.75
N LEU A 123 3.51 -6.33 9.55
CA LEU A 123 2.11 -6.03 9.24
C LEU A 123 1.66 -6.71 7.94
N ARG A 124 2.53 -6.72 6.92
CA ARG A 124 2.30 -7.46 5.67
C ARG A 124 2.11 -8.96 5.95
N ALA A 125 3.00 -9.58 6.71
CA ALA A 125 2.88 -11.00 7.07
C ALA A 125 1.58 -11.29 7.84
N LEU A 126 1.18 -10.44 8.79
CA LEU A 126 -0.06 -10.57 9.54
C LEU A 126 -1.31 -10.47 8.64
N ARG A 127 -1.29 -9.59 7.64
CA ARG A 127 -2.39 -9.43 6.69
C ARG A 127 -2.45 -10.55 5.67
N TYR A 128 -1.31 -10.96 5.13
CA TYR A 128 -1.27 -11.81 3.95
C TYR A 128 -1.32 -13.30 4.29
N CYS A 129 -0.71 -13.76 5.37
CA CYS A 129 -0.72 -15.18 5.71
C CYS A 129 -2.10 -15.62 6.24
N SER A 130 -2.76 -16.59 5.61
CA SER A 130 -4.08 -17.08 6.08
C SER A 130 -3.99 -17.95 7.33
N THR A 131 -2.88 -18.65 7.54
CA THR A 131 -2.70 -19.56 8.68
C THR A 131 -1.59 -19.09 9.61
N PHE A 132 -1.68 -19.48 10.88
CA PHE A 132 -0.66 -19.14 11.87
C PHE A 132 0.71 -19.74 11.52
N GLN A 133 0.74 -20.96 10.96
CA GLN A 133 1.99 -21.59 10.55
C GLN A 133 2.70 -20.81 9.45
N GLU A 134 1.97 -20.34 8.43
CA GLU A 134 2.57 -19.54 7.36
C GLU A 134 3.02 -18.17 7.85
N TYR A 135 2.32 -17.59 8.82
CA TYR A 135 2.77 -16.38 9.49
C TYR A 135 4.10 -16.61 10.25
N LEU A 136 4.24 -17.72 10.97
CA LEU A 136 5.49 -18.06 11.65
C LEU A 136 6.63 -18.25 10.65
N ASN A 137 6.39 -18.99 9.57
CA ASN A 137 7.37 -19.19 8.51
C ASN A 137 7.84 -17.84 7.92
N GLU A 138 6.91 -16.95 7.60
CA GLU A 138 7.25 -15.62 7.08
C GLU A 138 7.97 -14.76 8.13
N ARG A 139 7.52 -14.79 9.39
CA ARG A 139 8.19 -14.07 10.49
C ARG A 139 9.65 -14.50 10.66
N GLU A 140 9.94 -15.79 10.55
CA GLU A 140 11.32 -16.29 10.61
C GLU A 140 12.13 -15.87 9.38
N ARG A 141 11.57 -15.94 8.17
CA ARG A 141 12.22 -15.41 6.96
C ARG A 141 12.55 -13.91 7.12
N LEU A 142 11.62 -13.13 7.66
CA LEU A 142 11.83 -11.71 7.95
C LEU A 142 12.94 -11.50 8.98
N ARG A 143 12.99 -12.31 10.05
CA ARG A 143 14.05 -12.24 11.06
C ARG A 143 15.42 -12.49 10.43
N VAL A 144 15.56 -13.55 9.63
CA VAL A 144 16.80 -13.89 8.92
C VAL A 144 17.22 -12.73 8.01
N ALA A 145 16.30 -12.20 7.22
CA ALA A 145 16.58 -11.06 6.34
C ALA A 145 17.05 -9.81 7.12
N LEU A 146 16.42 -9.47 8.24
CA LEU A 146 16.84 -8.34 9.08
C LEU A 146 18.24 -8.55 9.69
N LEU A 147 18.54 -9.76 10.14
CA LEU A 147 19.86 -10.12 10.67
C LEU A 147 20.96 -10.01 9.59
N LEU A 148 20.67 -10.43 8.36
CA LEU A 148 21.58 -10.25 7.21
C LEU A 148 21.86 -8.75 6.96
N ASN A 149 20.85 -7.90 7.15
CA ASN A 149 20.97 -6.44 7.07
C ASN A 149 21.49 -5.77 8.37
N LYS A 150 22.13 -6.55 9.25
CA LYS A 150 22.83 -6.10 10.47
C LYS A 150 21.93 -5.49 11.55
N TYR A 151 20.63 -5.78 11.54
CA TYR A 151 19.75 -5.38 12.64
C TYR A 151 20.11 -6.16 13.92
N PRO A 152 20.27 -5.50 15.08
CA PRO A 152 20.52 -6.20 16.33
C PRO A 152 19.36 -7.11 16.72
N ASN A 153 19.67 -8.33 17.17
CA ASN A 153 18.65 -9.33 17.50
C ASN A 153 17.62 -8.81 18.52
N LYS A 154 18.11 -8.21 19.61
CA LYS A 154 17.27 -7.59 20.65
C LYS A 154 16.34 -6.51 20.09
N PHE A 155 16.83 -5.70 19.15
CA PHE A 155 16.02 -4.66 18.51
C PHE A 155 14.90 -5.26 17.67
N ILE A 156 15.14 -6.37 16.97
CA ILE A 156 14.10 -7.08 16.21
C ILE A 156 13.01 -7.59 17.15
N ASP A 157 13.38 -8.23 18.26
CA ASP A 157 12.42 -8.76 19.24
C ASP A 157 11.56 -7.65 19.86
N GLU A 158 12.18 -6.55 20.30
CA GLU A 158 11.50 -5.37 20.81
C GLU A 158 10.51 -4.79 19.79
N GLN A 159 10.90 -4.72 18.50
CA GLN A 159 9.99 -4.23 17.46
C GLN A 159 8.84 -5.20 17.18
N PHE A 160 9.07 -6.51 17.17
CA PHE A 160 8.00 -7.48 16.99
C PHE A 160 6.95 -7.39 18.09
N ILE A 161 7.37 -7.28 19.35
CA ILE A 161 6.46 -7.09 20.49
C ILE A 161 5.70 -5.76 20.35
N TYR A 162 6.41 -4.67 20.11
CA TYR A 162 5.81 -3.34 19.92
C TYR A 162 4.74 -3.30 18.82
N ILE A 163 4.96 -4.01 17.69
CA ILE A 163 4.00 -4.05 16.59
C ILE A 163 2.72 -4.77 17.02
N LEU A 164 2.84 -5.89 17.74
CA LEU A 164 1.67 -6.64 18.23
C LEU A 164 0.87 -5.81 19.24
N GLU A 165 1.55 -5.17 20.20
CA GLU A 165 0.93 -4.25 21.16
C GLU A 165 0.21 -3.10 20.45
N LYS A 166 0.85 -2.49 19.45
CA LYS A 166 0.26 -1.39 18.66
C LYS A 166 -0.98 -1.81 17.84
N LEU A 167 -1.11 -3.09 17.55
CA LEU A 167 -2.27 -3.69 16.89
C LEU A 167 -3.32 -4.20 17.90
N ASN A 168 -3.18 -3.86 19.19
CA ASN A 168 -4.03 -4.31 20.29
C ASN A 168 -4.07 -5.84 20.42
N ILE A 169 -2.91 -6.49 20.21
CA ILE A 169 -2.72 -7.93 20.43
C ILE A 169 -1.92 -8.09 21.73
N GLU A 170 -2.64 -8.08 22.85
CA GLU A 170 -2.05 -8.18 24.20
C GLU A 170 -1.57 -9.60 24.55
N HIS A 171 -2.18 -10.61 23.92
CA HIS A 171 -1.80 -12.01 24.11
C HIS A 171 -0.89 -12.50 22.98
N LEU A 172 -0.04 -13.49 23.29
CA LEU A 172 0.77 -14.16 22.27
C LEU A 172 -0.17 -14.72 21.17
N LEU A 173 0.21 -14.52 19.91
CA LEU A 173 -0.47 -15.16 18.80
C LEU A 173 -0.31 -16.68 18.91
N THR A 174 -1.42 -17.39 18.78
CA THR A 174 -1.52 -18.84 18.83
C THR A 174 -2.40 -19.32 17.67
N PHE A 175 -2.38 -20.62 17.40
CA PHE A 175 -3.24 -21.23 16.38
C PHE A 175 -4.73 -20.88 16.56
N ASN A 176 -5.19 -20.69 17.79
CA ASN A 176 -6.61 -20.48 18.10
C ASN A 176 -7.05 -19.01 17.93
N ASN A 177 -6.19 -18.04 18.23
CA ASN A 177 -6.56 -16.61 18.19
C ASN A 177 -6.12 -15.90 16.90
N TYR A 178 -5.21 -16.49 16.13
CA TYR A 178 -4.59 -15.84 14.97
C TYR A 178 -5.62 -15.36 13.93
N ALA A 179 -6.56 -16.23 13.55
CA ALA A 179 -7.55 -15.91 12.52
C ALA A 179 -8.42 -14.70 12.91
N GLN A 180 -8.80 -14.61 14.20
CA GLN A 180 -9.62 -13.51 14.72
C GLN A 180 -8.85 -12.18 14.70
N HIS A 181 -7.59 -12.18 15.14
CA HIS A 181 -6.75 -10.98 15.12
C HIS A 181 -6.43 -10.55 13.69
N ARG A 182 -6.10 -11.49 12.81
CA ARG A 182 -5.89 -11.22 11.38
C ARG A 182 -7.11 -10.55 10.75
N GLN A 183 -8.31 -11.07 11.01
CA GLN A 183 -9.54 -10.51 10.45
C GLN A 183 -9.73 -9.06 10.91
N LYS A 184 -9.51 -8.77 12.20
CA LYS A 184 -9.55 -7.38 12.72
C LYS A 184 -8.53 -6.45 12.05
N ILE A 185 -7.35 -6.94 11.68
CA ILE A 185 -6.33 -6.14 10.98
C ILE A 185 -6.72 -5.87 9.52
N ILE A 186 -7.38 -6.83 8.87
CA ILE A 186 -7.87 -6.68 7.50
C ILE A 186 -9.04 -5.69 7.47
N ASP A 187 -9.99 -5.86 8.38
CA ASP A 187 -11.20 -5.03 8.51
C ASP A 187 -10.92 -3.65 9.11
N SER A 188 -9.67 -3.40 9.56
CA SER A 188 -9.28 -2.11 10.09
C SER A 188 -9.59 -1.02 9.06
N PRO A 189 -10.41 -0.02 9.43
CA PRO A 189 -10.89 0.96 8.48
C PRO A 189 -9.70 1.68 7.86
N ILE A 190 -9.74 1.83 6.53
CA ILE A 190 -8.83 2.73 5.84
C ILE A 190 -9.05 4.09 6.50
N LYS A 191 -8.01 4.66 7.12
CA LYS A 191 -8.08 6.04 7.62
C LYS A 191 -8.28 6.95 6.41
N GLU A 192 -9.53 7.21 6.08
CA GLU A 192 -9.87 8.26 5.13
C GLU A 192 -9.28 9.55 5.68
N LYS A 193 -8.46 10.22 4.86
CA LYS A 193 -8.07 11.58 5.18
C LYS A 193 -9.36 12.38 5.19
N LEU A 194 -9.69 12.97 6.34
CA LEU A 194 -10.81 13.89 6.44
C LEU A 194 -10.72 14.90 5.28
N PRO A 195 -11.79 15.10 4.51
CA PRO A 195 -11.78 16.09 3.44
C PRO A 195 -11.44 17.44 4.06
N ILE A 196 -10.44 18.12 3.51
CA ILE A 196 -10.04 19.42 4.02
C ILE A 196 -11.09 20.43 3.58
N ASP A 197 -11.73 21.09 4.54
CA ASP A 197 -12.59 22.24 4.27
C ASP A 197 -11.71 23.45 3.92
N TYR A 198 -11.55 23.71 2.63
CA TYR A 198 -10.78 24.86 2.12
C TYR A 198 -11.45 26.21 2.41
N GLY A 199 -12.71 26.24 2.85
CA GLY A 199 -13.36 27.47 3.34
C GLY A 199 -12.90 27.85 4.75
N LYS A 200 -12.44 26.88 5.54
CA LYS A 200 -11.98 27.06 6.93
C LYS A 200 -10.52 26.70 7.16
N THR A 201 -9.80 26.22 6.15
CA THR A 201 -8.42 25.75 6.31
C THR A 201 -7.50 26.46 5.32
N MET A 202 -6.51 27.17 5.84
CA MET A 202 -5.47 27.80 5.02
C MET A 202 -4.17 26.98 5.11
N PHE A 203 -3.67 26.50 3.97
CA PHE A 203 -2.37 25.84 3.93
C PHE A 203 -1.23 26.84 3.85
N VAL A 204 -0.44 26.91 4.92
CA VAL A 204 0.77 27.73 4.96
C VAL A 204 1.96 26.86 4.62
N HIS A 205 2.40 26.97 3.38
CA HIS A 205 3.53 26.21 2.87
C HIS A 205 4.85 26.89 3.23
N PHE A 206 5.71 26.21 3.98
CA PHE A 206 7.03 26.72 4.36
C PHE A 206 8.16 25.73 4.02
N THR A 207 9.36 26.24 3.85
CA THR A 207 10.56 25.42 3.64
C THR A 207 11.16 25.07 5.00
N TYR A 208 11.18 23.80 5.34
CA TYR A 208 11.73 23.36 6.63
C TYR A 208 13.26 23.47 6.61
N CYS A 209 13.82 24.21 7.57
CA CYS A 209 15.25 24.24 7.88
C CYS A 209 15.48 23.69 9.30
N SER A 210 16.64 23.09 9.56
CA SER A 210 17.00 22.48 10.87
C SER A 210 16.78 23.41 12.07
N ASN A 211 16.98 24.72 11.89
CA ASN A 211 16.80 25.74 12.92
C ASN A 211 15.33 26.12 13.18
N MET A 212 14.38 25.61 12.39
CA MET A 212 12.95 25.96 12.46
C MET A 212 12.11 24.94 13.22
N ARG A 213 12.72 24.11 14.07
CA ARG A 213 12.01 23.09 14.86
C ARG A 213 10.87 23.66 15.72
N ALA A 214 11.04 24.88 16.23
CA ALA A 214 10.04 25.59 17.04
C ALA A 214 9.09 26.49 16.21
N PHE A 215 9.28 26.56 14.89
CA PHE A 215 8.48 27.42 14.02
C PHE A 215 6.97 27.10 14.08
N PRO A 216 6.53 25.83 14.08
CA PRO A 216 5.09 25.54 14.13
C PRO A 216 4.41 26.10 15.38
N ALA A 217 5.01 25.89 16.55
CA ALA A 217 4.49 26.41 17.81
C ALA A 217 4.45 27.95 17.80
N LYS A 218 5.57 28.59 17.45
CA LYS A 218 5.64 30.07 17.38
C LYS A 218 4.68 30.67 16.37
N PHE A 219 4.46 30.01 15.23
CA PHE A 219 3.50 30.46 14.23
C PHE A 219 2.07 30.42 14.78
N HIS A 220 1.67 29.34 15.46
CA HIS A 220 0.36 29.28 16.09
C HIS A 220 0.19 30.30 17.22
N ASP A 221 1.23 30.53 18.03
CA ASP A 221 1.22 31.57 19.05
C ASP A 221 1.01 32.97 18.44
N LEU A 222 1.72 33.28 17.34
CA LEU A 222 1.57 34.53 16.61
C LEU A 222 0.20 34.63 15.93
N TRP A 223 -0.29 33.54 15.35
CA TRP A 223 -1.60 33.50 14.71
C TRP A 223 -2.70 33.83 15.70
N ASN A 224 -2.71 33.16 16.85
CA ASN A 224 -3.69 33.42 17.91
C ASN A 224 -3.57 34.85 18.44
N LYS A 225 -2.34 35.35 18.63
CA LYS A 225 -2.10 36.72 19.13
C LYS A 225 -2.68 37.81 18.20
N TYR A 226 -2.53 37.67 16.89
CA TYR A 226 -2.91 38.72 15.94
C TYR A 226 -4.27 38.51 15.26
N PHE A 227 -4.71 37.25 15.16
CA PHE A 227 -5.94 36.89 14.41
C PHE A 227 -6.98 36.18 15.27
N GLY A 228 -6.71 35.91 16.55
CA GLY A 228 -7.65 35.21 17.44
C GLY A 228 -8.96 35.96 17.72
N GLU A 229 -8.98 37.29 17.60
CA GLU A 229 -10.19 38.12 17.73
C GLU A 229 -10.70 38.65 16.37
N SER A 230 -10.07 38.22 15.26
CA SER A 230 -10.43 38.66 13.91
C SER A 230 -11.61 37.85 13.36
N PRO A 231 -12.42 38.40 12.42
CA PRO A 231 -13.39 37.61 11.65
C PRO A 231 -12.77 36.47 10.83
N ILE A 232 -11.43 36.43 10.71
CA ILE A 232 -10.65 35.35 10.07
C ILE A 232 -10.35 34.20 11.06
N ASN A 233 -10.75 34.30 12.35
CA ASN A 233 -10.47 33.28 13.37
C ASN A 233 -11.05 31.89 13.06
N ASP A 234 -12.09 31.83 12.23
CA ASP A 234 -12.66 30.56 11.75
C ASP A 234 -11.73 29.83 10.76
N ILE A 235 -10.67 30.49 10.27
CA ILE A 235 -9.64 29.89 9.42
C ILE A 235 -8.55 29.27 10.28
N ILE A 236 -8.43 27.95 10.19
CA ILE A 236 -7.38 27.16 10.83
C ILE A 236 -6.16 27.10 9.88
N PRO A 237 -5.04 27.75 10.23
CA PRO A 237 -3.84 27.66 9.41
C PRO A 237 -3.17 26.31 9.64
N THR A 238 -3.07 25.51 8.59
CA THR A 238 -2.33 24.23 8.62
C THR A 238 -0.97 24.42 7.97
N LEU A 239 0.10 24.27 8.75
CA LEU A 239 1.45 24.37 8.25
C LEU A 239 1.83 23.11 7.47
N GLY A 240 2.16 23.27 6.19
CA GLY A 240 2.63 22.19 5.33
C GLY A 240 4.09 22.42 4.94
N THR A 241 4.93 21.40 5.04
CA THR A 241 6.29 21.49 4.49
C THR A 241 6.24 21.44 2.96
N ARG A 242 6.88 22.38 2.28
CA ARG A 242 7.10 22.26 0.84
C ARG A 242 8.09 21.13 0.60
N ASN A 243 7.62 19.98 0.13
CA ASN A 243 8.51 19.04 -0.54
C ASN A 243 9.07 19.72 -1.80
N VAL A 244 10.40 19.69 -1.95
CA VAL A 244 11.17 20.31 -3.03
C VAL A 244 10.61 19.93 -4.43
N ASN A 245 10.08 18.71 -4.56
CA ASN A 245 9.51 18.19 -5.81
C ASN A 245 8.30 18.99 -6.34
N ASN A 246 7.51 19.61 -5.46
CA ASN A 246 6.35 20.42 -5.90
C ASN A 246 6.79 21.78 -6.46
N PHE A 247 7.95 22.28 -6.07
CA PHE A 247 8.54 23.51 -6.61
C PHE A 247 9.13 23.28 -8.00
N GLN A 248 9.80 22.14 -8.20
CA GLN A 248 10.33 21.72 -9.50
C GLN A 248 9.21 21.55 -10.54
N ARG A 249 8.06 20.97 -10.16
CA ARG A 249 6.88 20.86 -11.04
C ARG A 249 6.26 22.21 -11.42
N ARG A 250 6.31 23.22 -10.53
CA ARG A 250 5.79 24.56 -10.84
C ARG A 250 6.72 25.38 -11.72
N LEU A 251 8.04 25.25 -11.56
CA LEU A 251 9.02 25.95 -12.39
C LEU A 251 9.08 25.45 -13.84
N VAL A 252 8.71 24.18 -14.09
CA VAL A 252 8.64 23.62 -15.46
C VAL A 252 7.47 24.18 -16.26
N HIS A 253 6.38 24.61 -15.60
CA HIS A 253 5.20 25.18 -16.27
C HIS A 253 5.27 26.70 -16.52
N THR A 254 6.33 27.38 -16.10
CA THR A 254 6.49 28.84 -16.28
C THR A 254 7.54 29.25 -17.32
N ARG A 255 8.10 28.32 -18.10
CA ARG A 255 8.89 28.71 -19.28
C ARG A 255 7.95 29.01 -20.44
N LEU A 256 7.60 30.29 -20.61
CA LEU A 256 7.21 30.82 -21.91
C LEU A 256 8.37 30.53 -22.88
N VAL A 257 8.09 29.69 -23.87
CA VAL A 257 8.95 29.49 -25.03
C VAL A 257 8.76 30.75 -25.88
N ASN A 258 9.72 31.67 -25.82
CA ASN A 258 9.87 32.68 -26.85
C ASN A 258 10.65 32.03 -28.00
N ILE A 259 9.95 31.79 -29.12
CA ILE A 259 10.50 31.92 -30.47
C ILE A 259 9.73 33.06 -31.11
#